data_AF-A0A9E5NVA6-F1
#
_entry.id   AF-A0A9E5NVA6-F1
#
_cell.length_a   1.000
_cell.length_b   1.000
_cell.length_c   1.000
_cell.angle_alpha   90.00
_cell.angle_beta   90.00
_cell.angle_gamma   90.00
#
_symmetry.space_group_name_H-M   'P 1'
#
loop_
_entity.id
_entity.type
_entity.pdbx_description
1 polymer ?
#
loop_
_entity_poly.entity_id
_entity_poly.type
_entity_poly.pdbx_seq_one_letter_code
_entity_poly.pdbx_strand_id
1 'polypeptide(L)' 'MARKVVILGLDGMDPGMTTKLMREGRLPNFQKLAEHGVFRPLDTSVPSMSPVAWSTFATGVDASRHC' A
#
# COMPACT_ATOMS: atom_id res chain seq x y z
N MET A 1 -22.57 13.99 -10.03
CA MET A 1 -21.98 12.64 -10.19
C MET A 1 -20.74 12.55 -9.31
N ALA A 2 -20.66 11.58 -8.40
CA ALA A 2 -19.45 11.36 -7.60
C ALA A 2 -18.34 10.73 -8.46
N ARG A 3 -17.06 11.03 -8.16
CA ARG A 3 -15.93 10.36 -8.80
C ARG A 3 -15.84 8.91 -8.31
N LYS A 4 -15.63 7.97 -9.23
CA LYS A 4 -15.32 6.58 -8.90
C LYS A 4 -13.86 6.49 -8.44
N VAL A 5 -13.60 5.74 -7.38
CA VAL A 5 -12.26 5.51 -6.83
C VAL A 5 -12.01 4.01 -6.81
N VAL A 6 -10.80 3.60 -7.18
CA VAL A 6 -10.31 2.22 -7.07
C VAL A 6 -9.16 2.21 -6.08
N ILE A 7 -9.19 1.28 -5.13
CA ILE A 7 -8.09 1.03 -4.22
C ILE A 7 -7.54 -0.37 -4.50
N LEU A 8 -6.25 -0.45 -4.77
CA LEU A 8 -5.53 -1.70 -5.03
C LEU A 8 -4.55 -1.94 -3.87
N GLY A 9 -4.75 -3.02 -3.13
CA GLY A 9 -3.79 -3.48 -2.13
C GLY A 9 -3.01 -4.69 -2.66
N LEU A 10 -1.72 -4.73 -2.36
CA LEU A 10 -0.81 -5.80 -2.76
C LEU A 10 -0.22 -6.41 -1.49
N ASP A 11 -0.57 -7.68 -1.20
CA ASP A 11 -0.10 -8.36 0.00
C ASP A 11 1.42 -8.62 -0.09
N GLY A 12 2.14 -8.37 1.01
CA GLY A 12 3.59 -8.56 1.09
C GLY A 12 4.43 -7.62 0.22
N MET A 13 3.88 -6.49 -0.26
CA MET A 13 4.67 -5.53 -1.06
C MET A 13 5.69 -4.78 -0.18
N ASP A 14 6.97 -5.06 -0.39
CA ASP A 14 8.06 -4.33 0.27
C ASP A 14 8.42 -3.02 -0.48
N PRO A 15 8.44 -1.86 0.19
CA PRO A 15 8.75 -0.57 -0.44
C PRO A 15 10.21 -0.47 -0.94
N GLY A 16 11.15 -1.16 -0.29
CA GLY A 16 12.56 -1.19 -0.70
C GLY A 16 12.75 -1.94 -2.01
N MET A 17 12.19 -3.14 -2.12
CA MET A 17 12.20 -3.97 -3.31
C MET A 17 11.48 -3.29 -4.47
N THR A 18 10.33 -2.67 -4.19
CA THR A 18 9.56 -1.92 -5.20
C THR A 18 10.39 -0.75 -5.74
N THR A 19 11.05 0.02 -4.87
CA THR A 19 11.94 1.12 -5.27
C THR A 19 13.12 0.61 -6.10
N LYS A 20 13.75 -0.49 -5.71
CA LYS A 20 14.84 -1.11 -6.46
C LYS A 20 14.38 -1.52 -7.87
N LEU A 21 13.26 -2.22 -7.99
CA LEU A 21 12.75 -2.68 -9.28
C LEU A 21 12.29 -1.53 -10.19
N MET A 22 11.77 -0.43 -9.63
CA MET A 22 11.49 0.79 -10.40
C MET A 22 12.79 1.38 -10.97
N ARG A 23 13.85 1.49 -10.16
CA ARG A 23 15.16 2.00 -10.62
C ARG A 23 15.81 1.12 -11.69
N GLU A 24 15.58 -0.19 -11.63
CA GLU A 24 16.01 -1.15 -12.66
C GLU A 24 15.15 -1.10 -13.94
N GLY A 25 14.12 -0.24 -14.00
CA GLY A 25 13.21 -0.14 -15.15
C GLY A 25 12.22 -1.30 -15.29
N ARG A 26 12.10 -2.15 -14.27
CA ARG A 26 11.27 -3.38 -14.30
C ARG A 26 9.82 -3.13 -13.88
N LEU A 27 9.53 -2.00 -13.24
CA LEU A 27 8.18 -1.58 -12.83
C LEU A 27 7.79 -0.22 -13.43
N PRO A 28 7.67 -0.11 -14.78
CA PRO A 28 7.44 1.17 -15.44
C PRO A 28 6.09 1.81 -15.07
N ASN A 29 5.08 1.01 -14.72
CA ASN A 29 3.77 1.53 -14.29
C ASN A 29 3.80 2.08 -12.86
N PHE A 30 4.54 1.45 -11.95
CA PHE A 30 4.73 2.00 -10.60
C PHE A 30 5.55 3.28 -10.64
N GLN A 31 6.58 3.33 -11.50
CA GLN A 31 7.34 4.56 -11.70
C GLN A 31 6.45 5.71 -12.18
N LYS A 32 5.60 5.48 -13.18
CA LYS A 32 4.62 6.49 -13.64
C LYS A 32 3.67 6.93 -12.51
N LEU A 33 3.19 6.00 -11.68
CA LEU A 33 2.31 6.33 -10.54
C LEU A 33 3.03 7.17 -9.48
N ALA A 34 4.31 6.87 -9.22
CA ALA A 34 5.13 7.63 -8.29
C ALA A 34 5.43 9.05 -8.81
N GLU A 35 5.67 9.21 -10.11
CA GLU A 35 5.94 10.51 -10.76
C GLU A 35 4.70 11.42 -10.83
N HIS A 36 3.52 10.85 -11.11
CA HIS A 36 2.26 11.61 -11.22
C HIS A 36 1.47 11.72 -9.91
N GLY A 37 1.96 11.09 -8.84
CA GLY A 37 1.24 10.95 -7.58
C GLY A 37 2.16 11.07 -6.36
N VAL A 38 1.90 10.26 -5.35
CA VAL A 38 2.70 10.21 -4.13
C VAL A 38 3.10 8.76 -3.86
N PHE A 39 4.40 8.54 -3.70
CA PHE A 39 4.96 7.27 -3.25
C PHE A 39 5.79 7.51 -2.00
N ARG A 40 5.36 6.94 -0.87
CA ARG A 40 6.03 7.06 0.42
C ARG A 40 5.96 5.73 1.19
N PRO A 41 7.01 5.37 1.94
CA PRO A 41 6.92 4.26 2.87
C PRO A 41 5.86 4.58 3.94
N LEU A 42 5.08 3.57 4.32
CA LEU A 42 4.09 3.62 5.39
C LEU A 42 4.42 2.53 6.40
N ASP A 43 4.14 2.80 7.67
CA ASP A 43 4.20 1.78 8.72
C ASP A 43 3.06 0.78 8.56
N THR A 44 3.27 -0.42 9.08
CA THR A 44 2.27 -1.50 9.09
C THR A 44 1.54 -1.57 10.43
N SER A 45 0.44 -2.32 10.49
CA SER A 45 -0.28 -2.59 11.74
C SER A 45 0.58 -3.41 12.71
N VAL A 46 0.32 -3.27 14.01
CA VAL A 46 0.90 -4.14 15.04
C VAL A 46 -0.20 -5.02 15.63
N PRO A 47 -0.09 -6.35 15.56
CA PRO A 47 0.98 -7.13 14.93
C PRO A 47 0.91 -7.09 13.39
N SER A 48 2.07 -7.28 12.75
CA SER A 48 2.26 -7.21 11.30
C SER A 48 1.85 -8.50 10.60
N MET A 49 0.55 -8.80 10.66
CA MET A 49 -0.07 -9.96 10.03
C MET A 49 -1.12 -9.52 8.99
N SER A 50 -1.21 -10.24 7.86
CA SER A 50 -2.19 -9.96 6.80
C SER A 50 -3.62 -9.75 7.33
N PRO A 51 -4.23 -10.62 8.17
CA PRO A 51 -5.61 -10.41 8.65
C PRO A 51 -5.77 -9.13 9.49
N VAL A 52 -4.72 -8.71 10.20
CA VAL A 52 -4.75 -7.48 11.02
C VAL A 52 -4.64 -6.26 10.11
N ALA A 53 -3.66 -6.23 9.21
CA ALA A 53 -3.44 -5.12 8.29
C ALA A 53 -4.65 -4.86 7.38
N TRP A 54 -5.27 -5.92 6.84
CA TRP A 54 -6.47 -5.79 6.00
C TRP A 54 -7.68 -5.28 6.78
N SER A 55 -7.85 -5.72 8.03
CA SER A 55 -8.93 -5.23 8.90
C SER A 55 -8.73 -3.76 9.30
N THR A 56 -7.49 -3.36 9.62
CA THR A 56 -7.11 -1.96 9.87
C THR A 56 -7.42 -1.09 8.65
N PHE A 57 -7.01 -1.54 7.46
CA PHE A 57 -7.28 -0.82 6.22
C PHE A 57 -8.78 -0.68 5.93
N ALA A 58 -9.57 -1.75 6.11
CA ALA A 58 -11.00 -1.75 5.79
C ALA A 58 -11.83 -0.92 6.77
N THR A 59 -11.45 -0.88 8.04
CA THR A 59 -12.21 -0.20 9.11
C THR A 59 -11.72 1.21 9.40
N GLY A 60 -10.48 1.54 9.04
CA GLY A 60 -9.87 2.83 9.33
C GLY A 60 -9.57 3.07 10.81
N VAL A 61 -9.60 2.03 11.63
CA VAL A 61 -9.22 2.08 13.06
C VAL A 61 -8.05 1.13 13.31
N ASP A 62 -7.38 1.29 14.45
CA ASP A 62 -6.26 0.43 14.84
C ASP A 62 -6.72 -0.96 15.29
N ALA A 63 -5.76 -1.89 15.41
CA ALA A 63 -6.00 -3.29 15.72
C ALA A 63 -6.86 -3.51 16.98
N SER A 64 -6.74 -2.65 17.99
CA SER A 64 -7.50 -2.79 19.24
C SER A 64 -9.01 -2.53 19.10
N ARG A 65 -9.45 -2.01 17.95
CA ARG A 65 -10.82 -1.54 17.72
C ARG A 65 -11.56 -2.32 16.65
N HIS A 66 -10.92 -3.28 15.99
CA HIS A 66 -11.55 -4.10 14.94
C HIS A 66 -11.26 -5.61 15.02
N CYS A 67 -10.47 -6.09 15.99
CA CYS A 67 -10.24 -7.51 16.26
C CYS A 67 -9.96 -7.75 17.74
#